data_AF-A0A7X6ZZF4-F1
#
_entry.id   AF-A0A7X6ZZF4-F1
#
_cell.length_a   1.000
_cell.length_b   1.000
_cell.length_c   1.000
_cell.angle_alpha   90.00
_cell.angle_beta   90.00
_cell.angle_gamma   90.00
#
_symmetry.space_group_name_H-M   'P 1'
#
loop_
_entity.id
_entity.type
_entity.pdbx_description
1 polymer ?
#
loop_
_entity_poly.entity_id
_entity_poly.type
_entity_poly.pdbx_seq_one_letter_code
_entity_poly.pdbx_strand_id
1 'polypeptide(L)'
;AKQIKIIGAYGQTLEYRKDYRSANSNYRQLSKYFLVEVLVFGKQKLEPKEVIHGVNPVWISPQEALKHNQMVMNDETHSKPGLATALKRENLVLERLIEEGY
;
A
#
# COMPACT_ATOMS: atom_id res chain seq x y z
N ALA A 1 -9.77 10.08 4.19
CA ALA A 1 -10.46 11.20 3.50
C ALA A 1 -11.96 11.10 3.72
N LYS A 2 -12.68 12.21 3.85
CA LYS A 2 -14.15 12.24 3.94
C LYS A 2 -14.83 12.50 2.60
N GLN A 3 -14.14 13.22 1.72
CA GLN A 3 -14.64 13.55 0.40
C GLN A 3 -13.50 13.39 -0.60
N ILE A 4 -13.71 12.54 -1.60
CA ILE A 4 -12.77 12.25 -2.67
C ILE A 4 -13.46 12.50 -4.01
N LYS A 5 -12.73 13.05 -4.96
CA LYS A 5 -13.14 13.12 -6.36
C LYS A 5 -12.19 12.26 -7.17
N ILE A 6 -12.74 11.29 -7.91
CA ILE A 6 -11.93 10.44 -8.79
C ILE A 6 -11.52 11.28 -10.00
N ILE A 7 -10.22 11.43 -10.21
CA ILE A 7 -9.64 12.09 -11.37
C ILE A 7 -9.61 11.11 -12.55
N GLY A 8 -9.24 9.86 -12.29
CA GLY A 8 -9.22 8.80 -13.30
C GLY A 8 -8.72 7.47 -12.78
N ALA A 9 -8.85 6.44 -13.61
CA ALA A 9 -8.17 5.17 -13.38
C ALA A 9 -6.66 5.37 -13.59
N TYR A 10 -5.87 4.83 -12.67
CA TYR A 10 -4.40 4.88 -12.75
C TYR A 10 -3.84 3.63 -13.40
N GLY A 11 -4.24 2.46 -12.90
CA GLY A 11 -3.72 1.19 -13.36
C GLY A 11 -4.14 0.03 -12.48
N GLN A 12 -3.52 -1.12 -12.69
CA GLN A 12 -3.79 -2.31 -11.89
C GLN A 12 -2.54 -3.20 -11.78
N THR A 13 -2.44 -3.93 -10.67
CA THR A 13 -1.43 -4.97 -10.47
C THR A 13 -2.11 -6.33 -10.34
N LEU A 14 -1.46 -7.37 -10.87
CA LEU A 14 -1.90 -8.75 -10.75
C LEU A 14 -0.80 -9.57 -10.08
N GLU A 15 -1.14 -10.24 -8.99
CA GLU A 15 -0.20 -11.04 -8.19
C GLU A 15 -0.73 -12.45 -7.94
N TYR A 16 0.19 -13.40 -7.87
CA TYR A 16 -0.06 -14.74 -7.34
C TYR A 16 0.60 -14.85 -5.96
N ARG A 17 -0.20 -15.07 -4.92
CA ARG A 17 0.27 -15.06 -3.53
C ARG A 17 -0.03 -16.39 -2.87
N LYS A 18 0.89 -16.86 -2.02
CA LYS A 18 0.61 -17.96 -1.09
C LYS A 18 -0.38 -17.47 -0.03
N ASP A 19 -1.36 -18.30 0.28
CA ASP A 19 -2.26 -18.04 1.40
C ASP A 19 -1.48 -18.12 2.71
N TYR A 20 -1.62 -17.10 3.55
CA TYR A 20 -1.00 -17.07 4.88
C TYR A 20 -1.73 -17.98 5.87
N ARG A 21 -2.97 -18.41 5.57
CA ARG A 21 -3.79 -19.31 6.39
C ARG A 21 -3.67 -20.77 5.98
N SER A 22 -3.28 -21.04 4.73
CA SER A 22 -3.20 -22.38 4.16
C SER A 22 -1.95 -22.50 3.29
N ALA A 23 -0.96 -23.24 3.80
CA ALA A 23 0.34 -23.41 3.13
C ALA A 23 0.25 -24.06 1.73
N ASN A 24 -0.89 -24.69 1.41
CA ASN A 24 -1.11 -25.45 0.17
C ASN A 24 -1.99 -24.72 -0.85
N SER A 25 -2.36 -23.47 -0.63
CA SER A 25 -3.18 -22.71 -1.58
C SER A 25 -2.50 -21.42 -2.02
N ASN A 26 -2.56 -21.17 -3.32
CA ASN A 26 -2.24 -19.88 -3.91
C ASN A 26 -3.54 -19.15 -4.24
N TYR A 27 -3.57 -17.83 -4.08
CA TYR A 27 -4.65 -16.98 -4.54
C TYR A 27 -4.14 -15.94 -5.52
N ARG A 28 -5.03 -15.53 -6.43
CA ARG A 28 -4.78 -14.46 -7.39
C ARG A 28 -5.36 -13.16 -6.84
N GLN A 29 -4.52 -12.13 -6.72
CA GLN A 29 -4.91 -10.80 -6.25
C GLN A 29 -4.85 -9.81 -7.41
N LEU A 30 -5.95 -9.10 -7.65
CA LEU A 30 -6.02 -7.99 -8.60
C LEU A 30 -6.24 -6.70 -7.81
N SER A 31 -5.29 -5.78 -7.85
CA SER A 31 -5.41 -4.47 -7.20
C SER A 31 -5.65 -3.40 -8.26
N LYS A 32 -6.69 -2.58 -8.10
CA LYS A 32 -7.01 -1.47 -9.00
C LYS A 32 -6.71 -0.15 -8.32
N TYR A 33 -6.04 0.75 -9.05
CA TYR A 33 -5.57 2.03 -8.55
C TYR A 33 -6.27 3.16 -9.27
N PHE A 34 -6.57 4.23 -8.53
CA PHE A 34 -7.25 5.42 -9.02
C PHE A 34 -6.52 6.65 -8.51
N LEU A 35 -6.38 7.65 -9.38
CA LEU A 35 -5.95 8.99 -8.96
C LEU A 35 -7.18 9.73 -8.43
N VAL A 36 -7.03 10.33 -7.26
CA VAL A 36 -8.11 11.05 -6.59
C VAL A 36 -7.63 12.39 -6.06
N GLU A 37 -8.50 13.38 -6.13
CA GLU A 37 -8.36 14.63 -5.40
C GLU A 37 -9.05 14.48 -4.04
N VAL A 38 -8.31 14.73 -2.96
CA VAL A 38 -8.86 14.71 -1.59
C VAL A 38 -9.35 16.11 -1.25
N LEU A 39 -10.67 16.29 -1.23
CA LEU A 39 -11.29 17.59 -0.94
C LEU A 39 -11.36 17.86 0.57
N VAL A 40 -11.57 16.81 1.36
CA VAL A 40 -11.66 16.92 2.83
C VAL A 40 -10.90 15.79 3.51
N PHE A 41 -9.90 16.18 4.30
CA PHE A 41 -9.20 15.28 5.21
C PHE A 41 -10.08 14.95 6.42
N GLY A 42 -10.03 13.71 6.87
CA GLY A 42 -10.81 13.25 8.03
C GLY A 42 -9.98 12.35 8.91
N LYS A 43 -10.52 12.04 10.09
CA LYS A 43 -9.90 11.07 11.00
C LYS A 43 -9.93 9.68 10.36
N GLN A 44 -8.78 9.01 10.33
CA GLN A 44 -8.71 7.61 9.91
C GLN A 44 -9.42 6.75 10.95
N LYS A 45 -10.21 5.79 10.49
CA LYS A 45 -10.73 4.71 11.32
C LYS A 45 -9.86 3.48 11.06
N LEU A 46 -8.96 3.21 12.00
CA LEU A 46 -8.09 2.04 11.96
C LEU A 46 -8.87 0.80 12.38
N GLU A 47 -8.57 -0.33 11.73
CA GLU A 47 -9.03 -1.64 12.17
C GLU A 47 -8.36 -2.04 13.48
N PRO A 48 -8.98 -2.85 14.35
CA PRO A 48 -8.42 -3.20 15.66
C PRO A 48 -6.99 -3.76 15.61
N LYS A 49 -6.67 -4.54 14.58
CA LYS A 49 -5.31 -5.07 14.37
C LYS A 49 -4.31 -3.97 14.03
N GLU A 50 -4.70 -2.98 13.24
CA GLU A 50 -3.83 -1.84 12.89
C GLU A 50 -3.52 -1.00 14.13
N VAL A 51 -4.51 -0.81 15.02
CA VAL A 51 -4.32 -0.15 16.32
C VAL A 51 -3.32 -0.93 17.18
N ILE A 52 -3.49 -2.25 17.29
CA ILE A 52 -2.57 -3.13 18.06
C ILE A 52 -1.14 -3.06 17.51
N HIS A 53 -1.00 -2.97 16.19
CA HIS A 53 0.31 -2.87 15.52
C HIS A 53 0.87 -1.43 15.51
N GLY A 54 0.20 -0.46 16.14
CA GLY A 54 0.69 0.92 16.24
C GLY A 54 0.73 1.65 14.90
N VAL A 55 -0.10 1.24 13.93
CA VAL A 55 -0.13 1.85 12.60
C VAL A 55 -0.55 3.32 12.71
N ASN A 56 0.27 4.21 12.15
CA ASN A 56 0.00 5.64 12.11
C ASN A 56 -0.11 6.14 10.65
N PRO A 57 -1.31 6.51 10.17
CA PRO A 57 -1.50 7.06 8.83
C PRO A 57 -0.87 8.46 8.72
N VAL A 58 -0.16 8.70 7.62
CA VAL A 58 0.52 9.98 7.35
C VAL A 58 0.25 10.43 5.91
N TRP A 59 0.37 11.74 5.67
CA TRP A 59 0.36 12.34 4.34
C TRP A 59 1.79 12.76 4.01
N ILE A 60 2.40 12.06 3.07
CA ILE A 60 3.79 12.26 2.64
C ILE A 60 3.86 12.13 1.11
N SER A 61 4.96 12.58 0.51
CA SER A 61 5.15 12.45 -0.94
C SER A 61 5.41 10.99 -1.36
N PRO A 62 5.18 10.63 -2.64
CA PRO A 62 5.54 9.31 -3.14
C PRO A 62 7.02 8.95 -2.92
N GLN A 63 7.92 9.94 -3.05
CA GLN A 63 9.37 9.78 -2.85
C GLN A 63 9.70 9.46 -1.39
N GLU A 64 9.08 10.16 -0.44
CA GLU A 64 9.23 9.90 0.99
C GLU A 64 8.71 8.52 1.37
N ALA A 65 7.54 8.13 0.83
CA ALA A 65 6.95 6.82 1.05
C ALA A 65 7.84 5.69 0.51
N LEU A 66 8.35 5.83 -0.72
CA LEU A 66 9.22 4.83 -1.35
C LEU A 66 10.50 4.65 -0.54
N LYS A 67 11.13 5.76 -0.13
CA LYS A 67 12.33 5.73 0.72
C LYS A 67 12.06 5.02 2.04
N HIS A 68 10.95 5.33 2.70
CA HIS A 68 10.58 4.66 3.95
C HIS A 68 10.41 3.15 3.75
N ASN A 69 9.65 2.74 2.73
CA ASN A 69 9.43 1.33 2.42
C ASN A 69 10.75 0.58 2.16
N GLN A 70 11.69 1.18 1.42
CA GLN A 70 13.00 0.60 1.17
C GLN A 70 13.83 0.44 2.45
N MET A 71 13.74 1.40 3.38
CA MET A 71 14.45 1.33 4.66
C MET A 71 13.95 0.17 5.53
N VAL A 72 12.63 -0.01 5.64
CA VAL A 72 12.05 -1.00 6.56
C VAL A 72 11.97 -2.41 5.96
N MET A 73 12.20 -2.58 4.66
CA MET A 73 12.00 -3.86 3.96
C MET A 73 12.85 -5.01 4.53
N ASN A 74 14.00 -4.70 5.14
CA ASN A 74 14.91 -5.67 5.71
C ASN A 74 14.71 -5.89 7.22
N ASP A 75 13.78 -5.17 7.84
CA ASP A 75 13.52 -5.30 9.28
C ASP A 75 12.76 -6.59 9.58
N GLU A 76 12.99 -7.16 10.77
CA GLU A 76 12.39 -8.43 11.20
C GLU A 76 10.85 -8.41 11.15
N THR A 77 10.24 -7.24 11.41
CA THR A 77 8.78 -7.08 11.38
C THR A 77 8.23 -7.11 9.95
N HIS A 78 8.89 -6.41 9.02
CA HIS A 78 8.39 -6.15 7.67
C HIS A 78 8.85 -7.21 6.64
N SER A 79 9.86 -8.00 6.97
CA SER A 79 10.28 -9.19 6.22
C SER A 79 9.31 -10.37 6.36
N LYS A 80 8.33 -10.30 7.29
CA LYS A 80 7.31 -11.34 7.46
C LYS A 80 6.49 -11.57 6.19
N PRO A 81 6.13 -12.84 5.89
CA PRO A 81 5.26 -13.17 4.76
C PRO A 81 3.97 -12.37 4.81
N GLY A 82 3.57 -11.80 3.67
CA GLY A 82 2.40 -10.91 3.59
C GLY A 82 2.79 -9.44 3.56
N LEU A 83 3.49 -8.93 4.59
CA LEU A 83 3.97 -7.55 4.66
C LEU A 83 5.05 -7.28 3.61
N ALA A 84 6.03 -8.18 3.50
CA ALA A 84 7.08 -8.07 2.48
C ALA A 84 6.52 -8.03 1.05
N THR A 85 5.45 -8.79 0.77
CA THR A 85 4.78 -8.77 -0.54
C THR A 85 4.01 -7.46 -0.75
N ALA A 86 3.37 -6.93 0.30
CA ALA A 86 2.67 -5.66 0.22
C ALA A 86 3.64 -4.50 -0.10
N LEU A 87 4.78 -4.43 0.61
CA LEU A 87 5.81 -3.43 0.36
C LEU A 87 6.37 -3.50 -1.07
N LYS A 88 6.60 -4.70 -1.61
CA LYS A 88 7.03 -4.87 -3.01
C LYS A 88 6.03 -4.29 -4.01
N ARG A 89 4.74 -4.57 -3.83
CA ARG A 89 3.68 -4.02 -4.68
C ARG A 89 3.58 -2.50 -4.54
N GLU A 90 3.66 -1.99 -3.32
CA GLU A 90 3.59 -0.56 -3.05
C GLU A 90 4.77 0.19 -3.69
N ASN A 91 5.99 -0.35 -3.56
CA ASN A 91 7.17 0.23 -4.19
C ASN A 91 7.02 0.31 -5.71
N LEU A 92 6.53 -0.76 -6.36
CA LEU A 92 6.29 -0.75 -7.81
C LEU A 92 5.32 0.35 -8.23
N VAL A 93 4.27 0.61 -7.45
CA VAL A 93 3.30 1.67 -7.73
C VAL A 93 3.91 3.05 -7.48
N LEU A 94 4.66 3.21 -6.40
CA LEU A 94 5.32 4.47 -6.04
C LEU A 94 6.41 4.86 -7.05
N GLU A 95 7.24 3.91 -7.48
CA GLU A 95 8.24 4.10 -8.54
C GLU A 95 7.58 4.63 -9.81
N ARG A 96 6.46 4.01 -10.21
CA ARG A 96 5.71 4.44 -11.40
C ARG A 96 5.12 5.85 -11.26
N LEU A 97 4.57 6.18 -10.09
CA LEU A 97 4.06 7.53 -9.79
C LEU A 97 5.16 8.58 -9.92
N ILE A 98 6.34 8.28 -9.37
CA ILE A 98 7.51 9.18 -9.40
C ILE A 98 8.00 9.38 -10.84
N GLU A 99 8.10 8.31 -11.64
CA GLU A 99 8.49 8.37 -13.05
C GLU A 99 7.55 9.27 -13.88
N GLU A 100 6.27 9.26 -13.55
CA GLU A 100 5.22 10.04 -14.23
C GLU A 100 5.07 11.47 -13.70
N GLY A 101 5.86 11.84 -12.67
CA GLY A 101 5.91 13.19 -12.12
C GLY A 101 4.89 13.51 -11.04
N TYR A 102 4.39 12.49 -10.32
CA TYR A 102 3.54 12.66 -9.14
C TYR A 102 4.32 12.79 -7.82
#